data_AF-A0A9N8E4J0-F1
#
_entry.id   AF-A0A9N8E4J0-F1
#
_cell.length_a   1.000
_cell.length_b   1.000
_cell.length_c   1.000
_cell.angle_alpha   90.00
_cell.angle_beta   90.00
_cell.angle_gamma   90.00
#
_symmetry.space_group_name_H-M   'P 1'
#
loop_
_entity.id
_entity.type
_entity.pdbx_description
1 polymer ?
#
loop_
_entity_poly.entity_id
_entity_poly.type
_entity_poly.pdbx_seq_one_letter_code
_entity_poly.pdbx_strand_id
1 'polypeptide(L)'
;MNAMMNVIMDGPIFTWLLKTRMTFYNDDALQLPWWFGACCWNFAIAGAFMLWIEPAWVQHPQKITILPSLLSFTVQFPYQTIAYLLIFVQAPLSFLADYVNMKRDSYWHIIDRLLAVPIMATEIIKVTCMALESIRHFQLLPNSKAMPIPLVVLYFMALIFAIYCFLQSNKAQANRDHQGFILWHNTWHLYPLVAVAIFVFDFYVCHGWQRCTRQYMYSIVIQKATKL
;
A
#
# COMPACT_ATOMS: atom_id res chain seq x y z
N MET A 1 -24.21 -5.84 -27.36
CA MET A 1 -23.50 -6.38 -26.17
C MET A 1 -22.13 -6.96 -26.53
N ASN A 2 -22.02 -7.85 -27.53
CA ASN A 2 -20.74 -8.47 -27.92
C ASN A 2 -19.65 -7.47 -28.40
N ALA A 3 -20.00 -6.44 -29.17
CA ALA A 3 -19.00 -5.46 -29.65
C ALA A 3 -18.41 -4.60 -28.52
N MET A 4 -19.19 -4.26 -27.48
CA MET A 4 -18.70 -3.48 -26.34
C MET A 4 -17.86 -4.33 -25.39
N MET A 5 -18.19 -5.61 -25.21
CA MET A 5 -17.33 -6.55 -24.50
C MET A 5 -15.97 -6.71 -25.20
N ASN A 6 -15.94 -6.81 -26.53
CA ASN A 6 -14.68 -6.94 -27.25
C ASN A 6 -13.78 -5.70 -27.07
N VAL A 7 -14.32 -4.47 -27.18
CA VAL A 7 -13.54 -3.24 -26.96
C VAL A 7 -12.97 -3.14 -25.54
N ILE A 8 -13.72 -3.59 -24.52
CA ILE A 8 -13.25 -3.59 -23.14
C ILE A 8 -12.15 -4.64 -22.95
N MET A 9 -12.34 -5.85 -23.48
CA MET A 9 -11.40 -6.96 -23.35
C MET A 9 -10.11 -6.76 -24.14
N ASP A 10 -10.17 -6.05 -25.27
CA ASP A 10 -9.01 -5.72 -26.12
C ASP A 10 -8.21 -4.51 -25.60
N GLY A 11 -8.62 -3.93 -24.46
CA GLY A 11 -7.90 -2.83 -23.83
C GLY A 11 -6.50 -3.23 -23.34
N PRO A 12 -5.54 -2.30 -23.33
CA PRO A 12 -4.17 -2.59 -22.89
C PRO A 12 -4.10 -3.06 -21.44
N ILE A 13 -5.03 -2.60 -20.58
CA ILE A 13 -5.12 -3.01 -19.17
C ILE A 13 -5.61 -4.46 -19.06
N PHE A 14 -6.68 -4.84 -19.75
CA PHE A 14 -7.21 -6.20 -19.71
C PHE A 14 -6.21 -7.19 -20.30
N THR A 15 -5.57 -6.82 -21.41
CA THR A 15 -4.49 -7.60 -22.01
C THR A 15 -3.34 -7.80 -21.03
N TRP A 16 -2.94 -6.75 -20.29
CA TRP A 16 -1.89 -6.86 -19.26
C TRP A 16 -2.34 -7.70 -18.07
N LEU A 17 -3.56 -7.54 -17.56
CA LEU A 17 -4.08 -8.30 -16.41
C LEU A 17 -4.15 -9.79 -16.71
N LEU A 18 -4.58 -10.17 -17.91
CA LEU A 18 -4.79 -11.56 -18.32
C LEU A 18 -3.55 -12.19 -19.00
N LYS A 19 -2.40 -11.52 -18.98
CA LYS A 19 -1.18 -12.04 -19.60
C LYS A 19 -0.53 -13.12 -18.73
N THR A 20 -0.51 -14.36 -19.20
CA THR A 20 0.18 -15.49 -18.52
C THR A 20 1.70 -15.51 -18.69
N ARG A 21 2.23 -14.80 -19.70
CA ARG A 21 3.67 -14.78 -20.02
C ARG A 21 4.32 -13.46 -19.63
N MET A 22 5.43 -13.54 -18.91
CA MET A 22 6.28 -12.37 -18.64
C MET A 22 7.22 -12.10 -19.83
N THR A 23 7.83 -10.92 -19.85
CA THR A 23 8.83 -10.57 -20.87
C THR A 23 10.06 -11.49 -20.82
N PHE A 24 10.32 -12.11 -19.66
CA PHE A 24 11.38 -13.08 -19.43
C PHE A 24 10.97 -14.54 -19.67
N TYR A 25 9.87 -14.80 -20.38
CA TYR A 25 9.49 -16.16 -20.76
C TYR A 25 10.60 -16.83 -21.57
N ASN A 26 11.03 -18.02 -21.12
CA ASN A 26 12.18 -18.76 -21.66
C ASN A 26 13.50 -17.96 -21.71
N ASP A 27 13.69 -17.00 -20.80
CA ASP A 27 14.95 -16.27 -20.66
C ASP A 27 15.88 -16.99 -19.67
N ASP A 28 16.73 -17.88 -20.18
CA ASP A 28 17.69 -18.65 -19.37
C ASP A 28 18.79 -17.77 -18.75
N ALA A 29 19.02 -16.57 -19.29
CA ALA A 29 20.00 -15.64 -18.76
C ALA A 29 19.49 -14.95 -17.47
N LEU A 30 18.17 -14.88 -17.26
CA LEU A 30 17.62 -14.38 -16.00
C LEU A 30 17.89 -15.38 -14.86
N GLN A 31 18.77 -14.97 -13.95
CA GLN A 31 19.08 -15.65 -12.70
C GLN A 31 18.50 -14.84 -11.54
N LEU A 32 17.42 -15.34 -10.94
CA LEU A 32 16.81 -14.70 -9.76
C LEU A 32 17.53 -15.18 -8.50
N PRO A 33 18.11 -14.28 -7.69
CA PRO A 33 18.75 -14.67 -6.45
C PRO A 33 17.70 -15.11 -5.42
N TRP A 34 18.08 -15.98 -4.47
CA TRP A 34 17.14 -16.52 -3.47
C TRP A 34 16.43 -15.43 -2.66
N TRP A 35 17.11 -14.31 -2.40
CA TRP A 35 16.56 -13.20 -1.63
C TRP A 35 15.48 -12.42 -2.40
N PHE A 36 15.43 -12.52 -3.73
CA PHE A 36 14.32 -12.00 -4.52
C PHE A 36 13.00 -12.69 -4.09
N GLY A 37 13.03 -14.02 -3.98
CA GLY A 37 11.88 -14.78 -3.49
C GLY A 37 11.55 -14.46 -2.02
N ALA A 38 12.56 -14.20 -1.19
CA ALA A 38 12.34 -13.79 0.19
C ALA A 38 11.60 -12.45 0.28
N CYS A 39 11.88 -11.48 -0.60
CA CYS A 39 11.19 -10.19 -0.62
C CYS A 39 9.69 -10.30 -0.90
N CYS A 40 9.22 -11.31 -1.64
CA CYS A 40 7.77 -11.54 -1.82
C CYS A 40 7.03 -11.76 -0.49
N TRP A 41 7.73 -12.25 0.54
CA TRP A 41 7.17 -12.51 1.87
C TRP A 41 7.06 -11.25 2.75
N ASN A 42 7.55 -10.10 2.28
CA ASN A 42 7.37 -8.82 2.97
C ASN A 42 5.90 -8.46 3.18
N PHE A 43 5.00 -8.90 2.28
CA PHE A 43 3.56 -8.76 2.48
C PHE A 43 3.06 -9.53 3.70
N ALA A 44 3.55 -10.75 3.94
CA ALA A 44 3.17 -11.54 5.10
C ALA A 44 3.69 -10.91 6.40
N ILE A 45 4.93 -10.41 6.38
CA ILE A 45 5.48 -9.66 7.51
C ILE A 45 4.60 -8.43 7.78
N ALA A 46 4.28 -7.64 6.76
CA ALA A 46 3.42 -6.47 6.93
C ALA A 46 2.03 -6.83 7.47
N GLY A 47 1.40 -7.88 6.95
CA GLY A 47 0.12 -8.38 7.46
C GLY A 47 0.21 -8.84 8.93
N ALA A 48 1.30 -9.51 9.33
CA ALA A 48 1.50 -9.90 10.73
C ALA A 48 1.63 -8.67 11.64
N PHE A 49 2.32 -7.62 11.21
CA PHE A 49 2.39 -6.35 11.93
C PHE A 49 1.03 -5.64 12.01
N MET A 50 0.22 -5.71 10.95
CA MET A 50 -1.16 -5.21 10.98
C MET A 50 -2.01 -5.97 12.02
N LEU A 51 -1.85 -7.30 12.15
CA LEU A 51 -2.56 -8.04 13.21
C LEU A 51 -2.01 -7.74 14.62
N TRP A 52 -0.72 -7.45 14.73
CA TRP A 52 -0.09 -7.15 16.02
C TRP A 52 -0.50 -5.77 16.56
N ILE A 53 -0.55 -4.76 15.70
CA ILE A 53 -0.82 -3.38 16.10
C ILE A 53 -1.99 -2.86 15.25
N GLU A 54 -3.14 -2.64 15.89
CA GLU A 54 -4.30 -2.03 15.23
C GLU A 54 -4.30 -0.50 15.46
N PRO A 55 -4.29 0.31 14.38
CA PRO A 55 -4.36 1.77 14.51
C PRO A 55 -5.69 2.23 15.12
N ALA A 56 -5.65 3.23 15.99
CA ALA A 56 -6.87 3.79 16.60
C ALA A 56 -7.88 4.32 15.56
N TRP A 57 -7.40 4.87 14.43
CA TRP A 57 -8.27 5.37 13.36
C TRP A 57 -9.09 4.27 12.68
N VAL A 58 -8.64 3.01 12.71
CA VAL A 58 -9.37 1.86 12.15
C VAL A 58 -10.61 1.51 12.98
N GLN A 59 -10.55 1.75 14.29
CA GLN A 59 -11.65 1.47 15.22
C GLN A 59 -12.81 2.46 15.07
N HIS A 60 -12.61 3.56 14.35
CA HIS A 60 -13.58 4.63 14.20
C HIS A 60 -14.13 4.67 12.77
N PRO A 61 -15.42 4.33 12.57
CA PRO A 61 -16.05 4.40 11.26
C PRO A 61 -15.98 5.81 10.68
N GLN A 62 -15.51 5.91 9.44
CA GLN A 62 -15.30 7.17 8.74
C GLN A 62 -16.56 7.55 7.97
N LYS A 63 -17.11 8.73 8.26
CA LYS A 63 -18.24 9.26 7.48
C LYS A 63 -17.69 9.96 6.24
N ILE A 64 -17.91 9.35 5.07
CA ILE A 64 -17.57 9.94 3.78
C ILE A 64 -18.81 10.65 3.24
N THR A 65 -18.66 11.96 3.00
CA THR A 65 -19.71 12.80 2.42
C THR A 65 -19.24 13.29 1.07
N ILE A 66 -19.82 12.76 -0.02
CA ILE A 66 -19.48 13.18 -1.39
C ILE A 66 -20.32 14.40 -1.78
N LEU A 67 -21.63 14.35 -1.46
CA LEU A 67 -22.59 15.44 -1.66
C LEU A 67 -23.32 15.66 -0.33
N PRO A 68 -23.20 16.86 0.30
CA PRO A 68 -23.72 17.14 1.64
C PRO A 68 -25.20 16.75 1.87
N SER A 69 -26.00 16.73 0.82
CA SER A 69 -27.45 16.46 0.86
C SER A 69 -27.89 15.16 0.21
N LEU A 70 -27.02 14.41 -0.49
CA LEU A 70 -27.44 13.29 -1.35
C LEU A 70 -26.72 11.98 -1.06
N LEU A 71 -25.47 12.01 -0.61
CA LEU A 71 -24.69 10.78 -0.45
C LEU A 71 -23.69 10.91 0.70
N SER A 72 -24.11 10.39 1.85
CA SER A 72 -23.28 10.17 3.04
C SER A 72 -23.32 8.69 3.40
N PHE A 73 -22.16 8.06 3.53
CA PHE A 73 -22.06 6.69 3.99
C PHE A 73 -20.92 6.55 4.99
N THR A 74 -21.03 5.54 5.84
CA THR A 74 -20.04 5.24 6.87
C THR A 74 -19.22 4.05 6.40
N VAL A 75 -17.90 4.22 6.32
CA VAL A 75 -16.97 3.17 5.92
C VAL A 75 -16.09 2.82 7.10
N GLN A 76 -16.00 1.53 7.42
CA GLN A 76 -14.97 1.01 8.29
C GLN A 76 -13.94 0.29 7.42
N PHE A 77 -12.67 0.66 7.55
CA PHE A 77 -11.61 0.02 6.78
C PHE A 77 -11.45 -1.44 7.24
N PRO A 78 -11.51 -2.44 6.35
CA PRO A 78 -11.47 -3.86 6.73
C PRO A 78 -10.04 -4.32 7.04
N TYR A 79 -9.41 -3.71 8.06
CA TYR A 79 -7.97 -3.81 8.34
C TYR A 79 -7.49 -5.25 8.56
N GLN A 80 -8.18 -6.01 9.41
CA GLN A 80 -7.82 -7.41 9.68
C GLN A 80 -8.01 -8.30 8.45
N THR A 81 -9.08 -8.08 7.66
CA THR A 81 -9.30 -8.82 6.41
C THR A 81 -8.14 -8.59 5.44
N ILE A 82 -7.70 -7.33 5.27
CA ILE A 82 -6.53 -7.02 4.43
C ILE A 82 -5.27 -7.69 4.98
N ALA A 83 -5.05 -7.68 6.30
CA ALA A 83 -3.91 -8.35 6.92
C ALA A 83 -3.88 -9.85 6.60
N TYR A 84 -5.01 -10.55 6.72
CA TYR A 84 -5.11 -11.97 6.36
C TYR A 84 -4.91 -12.22 4.87
N LEU A 85 -5.44 -11.37 4.01
CA LEU A 85 -5.20 -11.45 2.56
C LEU A 85 -3.71 -11.29 2.25
N LEU A 86 -2.99 -10.38 2.92
CA LEU A 86 -1.56 -10.22 2.72
C LEU A 86 -0.76 -11.46 3.14
N ILE A 87 -1.07 -12.04 4.30
CA ILE A 87 -0.35 -13.20 4.85
C ILE A 87 -0.62 -14.46 4.03
N PHE A 88 -1.88 -14.80 3.81
CA PHE A 88 -2.27 -16.12 3.33
C PHE A 88 -2.52 -16.18 1.82
N VAL A 89 -2.67 -15.03 1.17
CA VAL A 89 -3.04 -14.97 -0.25
C VAL A 89 -1.97 -14.22 -1.06
N GLN A 90 -1.75 -12.94 -0.79
CA GLN A 90 -0.86 -12.11 -1.61
C GLN A 90 0.61 -12.56 -1.51
N ALA A 91 1.15 -12.82 -0.32
CA ALA A 91 2.56 -13.21 -0.20
C ALA A 91 2.87 -14.55 -0.92
N PRO A 92 2.08 -15.63 -0.74
CA PRO A 92 2.28 -16.86 -1.50
C PRO A 92 2.11 -16.68 -3.01
N LEU A 93 1.11 -15.91 -3.45
CA LEU A 93 0.88 -15.67 -4.87
C LEU A 93 2.01 -14.89 -5.52
N SER A 94 2.49 -13.84 -4.87
CA SER A 94 3.63 -13.08 -5.36
C SER A 94 4.89 -13.94 -5.42
N PHE A 95 5.14 -14.81 -4.44
CA PHE A 95 6.25 -15.76 -4.51
C PHE A 95 6.11 -16.74 -5.69
N LEU A 96 4.93 -17.32 -5.89
CA LEU A 96 4.66 -18.26 -6.98
C LEU A 96 4.75 -17.59 -8.35
N ALA A 97 4.20 -16.39 -8.51
CA ALA A 97 4.26 -15.62 -9.75
C ALA A 97 5.68 -15.12 -10.00
N ASP A 98 6.23 -14.33 -9.08
CA ASP A 98 7.43 -13.53 -9.33
C ASP A 98 8.74 -14.32 -9.23
N TYR A 99 8.80 -15.37 -8.40
CA TYR A 99 10.02 -16.14 -8.20
C TYR A 99 9.97 -17.51 -8.88
N VAL A 100 8.92 -18.29 -8.61
CA VAL A 100 8.81 -19.66 -9.14
C VAL A 100 8.49 -19.69 -10.63
N ASN A 101 7.63 -18.78 -11.12
CA ASN A 101 7.09 -18.82 -12.47
C ASN A 101 7.47 -17.63 -13.37
N MET A 102 8.40 -16.76 -12.97
CA MET A 102 8.84 -15.61 -13.79
C MET A 102 9.24 -15.98 -15.22
N LYS A 103 9.90 -17.13 -15.38
CA LYS A 103 10.40 -17.63 -16.68
C LYS A 103 9.43 -18.53 -17.42
N ARG A 104 8.27 -18.82 -16.83
CA ARG A 104 7.30 -19.83 -17.31
C ARG A 104 5.98 -19.17 -17.71
N ASP A 105 5.28 -19.82 -18.63
CA ASP A 105 3.89 -19.48 -18.94
C ASP A 105 3.01 -19.99 -17.79
N SER A 106 2.34 -19.09 -17.08
CA SER A 106 1.69 -19.44 -15.82
C SER A 106 0.47 -18.58 -15.49
N TYR A 107 -0.61 -19.23 -15.05
CA TYR A 107 -1.80 -18.56 -14.53
C TYR A 107 -1.55 -17.86 -13.19
N TRP A 108 -0.48 -18.22 -12.46
CA TRP A 108 -0.12 -17.55 -11.20
C TRP A 108 0.09 -16.04 -11.40
N HIS A 109 0.62 -15.63 -12.55
CA HIS A 109 0.79 -14.20 -12.92
C HIS A 109 -0.54 -13.46 -13.02
N ILE A 110 -1.57 -14.10 -13.56
CA ILE A 110 -2.90 -13.49 -13.68
C ILE A 110 -3.53 -13.36 -12.30
N ILE A 111 -3.50 -14.45 -11.52
CA ILE A 111 -4.12 -14.50 -10.20
C ILE A 111 -3.48 -13.46 -9.26
N ASP A 112 -2.14 -13.36 -9.27
CA ASP A 112 -1.42 -12.35 -8.49
C ASP A 112 -1.83 -10.92 -8.88
N ARG A 113 -1.87 -10.57 -10.17
CA ARG A 113 -2.29 -9.22 -10.62
C ARG A 113 -3.73 -8.90 -10.26
N LEU A 114 -4.64 -9.87 -10.44
CA LEU A 114 -6.07 -9.68 -10.13
C LEU A 114 -6.32 -9.43 -8.64
N LEU A 115 -5.43 -9.90 -7.76
CA LEU A 115 -5.52 -9.66 -6.32
C LEU A 115 -4.69 -8.45 -5.87
N ALA A 116 -3.52 -8.23 -6.45
CA ALA A 116 -2.65 -7.09 -6.17
C ALA A 116 -3.33 -5.76 -6.51
N VAL A 117 -4.10 -5.69 -7.61
CA VAL A 117 -4.78 -4.44 -8.03
C VAL A 117 -5.83 -3.98 -7.01
N PRO A 118 -6.80 -4.82 -6.58
CA PRO A 118 -7.71 -4.47 -5.50
C PRO A 118 -7.00 -4.13 -4.18
N ILE A 119 -5.95 -4.88 -3.80
CA ILE A 119 -5.18 -4.59 -2.59
C ILE A 119 -4.53 -3.20 -2.68
N MET A 120 -3.91 -2.86 -3.81
CA MET A 120 -3.35 -1.52 -4.06
C MET A 120 -4.44 -0.43 -4.05
N ALA A 121 -5.61 -0.70 -4.61
CA ALA A 121 -6.75 0.22 -4.52
C ALA A 121 -7.18 0.43 -3.06
N THR A 122 -7.21 -0.62 -2.24
CA THR A 122 -7.50 -0.49 -0.81
C THR A 122 -6.44 0.33 -0.07
N GLU A 123 -5.17 0.25 -0.48
CA GLU A 123 -4.09 1.08 0.07
C GLU A 123 -4.27 2.57 -0.25
N ILE A 124 -4.66 2.90 -1.48
CA ILE A 124 -4.99 4.27 -1.89
C ILE A 124 -6.17 4.80 -1.08
N ILE A 125 -7.23 4.00 -0.93
CA ILE A 125 -8.41 4.35 -0.11
C ILE A 125 -8.00 4.58 1.33
N LYS A 126 -7.15 3.71 1.89
CA LYS A 126 -6.64 3.80 3.26
C LYS A 126 -5.93 5.14 3.50
N VAL A 127 -4.94 5.49 2.67
CA VAL A 127 -4.18 6.73 2.79
C VAL A 127 -5.09 7.96 2.60
N THR A 128 -6.09 7.87 1.70
CA THR A 128 -7.09 8.92 1.50
C THR A 128 -7.94 9.13 2.76
N CYS A 129 -8.44 8.05 3.38
CA CYS A 129 -9.18 8.13 4.64
C CYS A 129 -8.33 8.72 5.77
N MET A 130 -7.06 8.30 5.89
CA MET A 130 -6.13 8.86 6.86
C MET A 130 -5.96 10.38 6.64
N ALA A 131 -5.81 10.83 5.39
CA ALA A 131 -5.63 12.24 5.06
C ALA A 131 -6.87 13.09 5.39
N LEU A 132 -8.06 12.63 4.98
CA LEU A 132 -9.31 13.34 5.24
C LEU A 132 -9.56 13.49 6.74
N GLU A 133 -9.33 12.44 7.51
CA GLU A 133 -9.51 12.45 8.96
C GLU A 133 -8.49 13.40 9.62
N SER A 134 -7.23 13.35 9.19
CA SER A 134 -6.17 14.24 9.71
C SER A 134 -6.48 15.72 9.45
N ILE A 135 -7.00 16.06 8.26
CA ILE A 135 -7.39 17.44 7.90
C ILE A 135 -8.59 17.90 8.73
N ARG A 136 -9.65 17.08 8.79
CA ARG A 136 -10.87 17.41 9.54
C ARG A 136 -10.56 17.73 11.00
N HIS A 137 -9.70 16.92 11.62
CA HIS A 137 -9.37 17.07 13.02
C HIS A 137 -8.35 18.16 13.31
N PHE A 138 -7.44 18.44 12.38
CA PHE A 138 -6.55 19.61 12.46
C PHE A 138 -7.35 20.93 12.57
N GLN A 139 -8.49 21.00 11.88
CA GLN A 139 -9.32 22.21 11.85
C GLN A 139 -10.29 22.33 13.04
N LEU A 140 -10.78 21.22 13.59
CA LEU A 140 -11.96 21.24 14.47
C LEU A 140 -11.70 20.82 15.93
N LEU A 141 -10.73 19.94 16.21
CA LEU A 141 -10.61 19.31 17.53
C LEU A 141 -9.14 19.09 17.94
N PRO A 142 -8.57 19.92 18.84
CA PRO A 142 -7.20 19.77 19.34
C PRO A 142 -6.96 18.55 20.27
N ASN A 143 -7.96 17.65 20.38
CA ASN A 143 -7.93 16.42 21.17
C ASN A 143 -8.32 15.18 20.36
N SER A 144 -8.17 15.23 19.04
CA SER A 144 -8.51 14.11 18.19
C SER A 144 -7.49 12.97 18.27
N LYS A 145 -7.97 11.75 18.01
CA LYS A 145 -7.15 10.55 17.80
C LYS A 145 -6.70 10.40 16.34
N ALA A 146 -6.63 11.52 15.61
CA ALA A 146 -6.28 11.50 14.19
C ALA A 146 -4.78 11.32 14.00
N MET A 147 -4.40 10.73 12.87
CA MET A 147 -2.99 10.59 12.52
C MET A 147 -2.35 11.97 12.31
N PRO A 148 -1.12 12.21 12.80
CA PRO A 148 -0.39 13.43 12.48
C PRO A 148 -0.19 13.61 10.97
N ILE A 149 -0.48 14.81 10.44
CA ILE A 149 -0.32 15.15 9.01
C ILE A 149 1.06 14.75 8.44
N PRO A 150 2.20 14.99 9.13
CA PRO A 150 3.50 14.57 8.61
C PRO A 150 3.60 13.06 8.35
N LEU A 151 2.97 12.23 9.18
CA LEU A 151 2.98 10.78 8.99
C LEU A 151 2.12 10.36 7.82
N VAL A 152 0.97 11.01 7.60
CA VAL A 152 0.16 10.82 6.39
C VAL A 152 0.95 11.17 5.13
N VAL A 153 1.71 12.28 5.16
CA VAL A 153 2.59 12.66 4.04
C VAL A 153 3.65 11.59 3.79
N LEU A 154 4.27 11.04 4.84
CA LEU A 154 5.24 9.94 4.68
C LEU A 154 4.60 8.69 4.05
N TYR A 155 3.38 8.33 4.46
CA TYR A 155 2.62 7.24 3.84
C TYR A 155 2.35 7.48 2.35
N PHE A 156 1.92 8.69 2.00
CA PHE A 156 1.65 9.06 0.63
C PHE A 156 2.92 9.05 -0.24
N MET A 157 4.03 9.56 0.30
CA MET A 157 5.34 9.50 -0.36
C MET A 157 5.83 8.06 -0.56
N ALA A 158 5.64 7.21 0.45
CA ALA A 158 5.98 5.78 0.33
C ALA A 158 5.14 5.10 -0.76
N LEU A 159 3.84 5.42 -0.86
CA LEU A 159 2.95 4.89 -1.90
C LEU A 159 3.35 5.35 -3.30
N ILE A 160 3.65 6.65 -3.47
CA ILE A 160 4.17 7.19 -4.74
C ILE A 160 5.48 6.49 -5.12
N PHE A 161 6.39 6.32 -4.15
CA PHE A 161 7.66 5.66 -4.39
C PHE A 161 7.47 4.19 -4.80
N ALA A 162 6.52 3.48 -4.19
CA ALA A 162 6.15 2.14 -4.60
C ALA A 162 5.68 2.12 -6.07
N ILE A 163 4.71 2.96 -6.44
CA ILE A 163 4.22 3.07 -7.82
C ILE A 163 5.38 3.37 -8.78
N TYR A 164 6.28 4.27 -8.41
CA TYR A 164 7.48 4.55 -9.20
C TYR A 164 8.36 3.30 -9.38
N CYS A 165 8.63 2.53 -8.32
CA CYS A 165 9.40 1.29 -8.41
C CYS A 165 8.73 0.26 -9.32
N PHE A 166 7.40 0.11 -9.25
CA PHE A 166 6.64 -0.74 -10.15
C PHE A 166 6.77 -0.30 -11.61
N LEU A 167 6.70 1.01 -11.90
CA LEU A 167 6.89 1.51 -13.26
C LEU A 167 8.33 1.26 -13.76
N GLN A 168 9.33 1.45 -12.91
CA GLN A 168 10.73 1.16 -13.27
C GLN A 168 10.98 -0.34 -13.46
N SER A 169 10.35 -1.21 -12.67
CA SER A 169 10.49 -2.66 -12.84
C SER A 169 9.90 -3.11 -14.18
N ASN A 170 8.73 -2.60 -14.57
CA ASN A 170 8.14 -2.85 -15.89
C ASN A 170 9.02 -2.32 -17.04
N LYS A 171 9.61 -1.12 -16.88
CA LYS A 171 10.54 -0.57 -17.86
C LYS A 171 11.79 -1.45 -18.00
N ALA A 172 12.36 -1.92 -16.89
CA ALA A 172 13.50 -2.82 -16.90
C ALA A 172 13.14 -4.18 -17.56
N GLN A 173 11.95 -4.72 -17.30
CA GLN A 173 11.44 -5.90 -18.00
C GLN A 173 11.37 -5.69 -19.51
N ALA A 174 10.80 -4.57 -19.96
CA ALA A 174 10.68 -4.25 -21.39
C ALA A 174 12.04 -4.14 -22.08
N ASN A 175 13.04 -3.59 -21.39
CA ASN A 175 14.40 -3.45 -21.88
C ASN A 175 15.28 -4.71 -21.70
N ARG A 176 14.72 -5.78 -21.12
CA ARG A 176 15.48 -6.97 -20.69
C ARG A 176 16.67 -6.65 -19.76
N ASP A 177 16.56 -5.59 -18.96
CA ASP A 177 17.51 -5.26 -17.92
C ASP A 177 17.22 -6.08 -16.65
N HIS A 178 17.91 -7.23 -16.53
CA HIS A 178 17.70 -8.17 -15.43
C HIS A 178 18.02 -7.55 -14.05
N GLN A 179 19.10 -6.79 -13.95
CA GLN A 179 19.54 -6.21 -12.67
C GLN A 179 18.60 -5.07 -12.26
N GLY A 180 18.23 -4.20 -13.20
CA GLY A 180 17.21 -3.19 -12.96
C GLY A 180 15.90 -3.80 -12.52
N PHE A 181 15.45 -4.89 -13.16
CA PHE A 181 14.23 -5.58 -12.75
C PHE A 181 14.31 -6.08 -11.31
N ILE A 182 15.38 -6.82 -10.97
CA ILE A 182 15.58 -7.38 -9.62
C ILE A 182 15.59 -6.25 -8.58
N LEU A 183 16.28 -5.14 -8.83
CA LEU A 183 16.35 -4.01 -7.90
C LEU A 183 14.98 -3.35 -7.69
N TRP A 184 14.35 -2.91 -8.78
CA TRP A 184 13.11 -2.14 -8.70
C TRP A 184 11.93 -2.98 -8.21
N HIS A 185 11.87 -4.25 -8.61
CA HIS A 185 10.81 -5.17 -8.18
C HIS A 185 10.91 -5.51 -6.69
N ASN A 186 12.11 -5.75 -6.17
CA ASN A 186 12.27 -5.98 -4.73
C ASN A 186 12.01 -4.71 -3.92
N THR A 187 12.36 -3.54 -4.44
CA THR A 187 12.05 -2.26 -3.81
C THR A 187 10.54 -2.01 -3.75
N TRP A 188 9.79 -2.41 -4.79
CA TRP A 188 8.33 -2.44 -4.74
C TRP A 188 7.81 -3.35 -3.61
N HIS A 189 8.34 -4.56 -3.49
CA HIS A 189 8.00 -5.49 -2.40
C HIS A 189 8.43 -5.03 -1.00
N LEU A 190 9.32 -4.03 -0.87
CA LEU A 190 9.72 -3.45 0.41
C LEU A 190 8.75 -2.38 0.93
N TYR A 191 7.92 -1.79 0.07
CA TYR A 191 6.97 -0.74 0.46
C TYR A 191 6.08 -1.11 1.67
N PRO A 192 5.51 -2.32 1.79
CA PRO A 192 4.72 -2.71 2.96
C PRO A 192 5.52 -2.60 4.27
N LEU A 193 6.81 -2.88 4.25
CA LEU A 193 7.67 -2.73 5.43
C LEU A 193 7.96 -1.26 5.76
N VAL A 194 8.09 -0.40 4.74
CA VAL A 194 8.19 1.05 4.95
C VAL A 194 6.93 1.58 5.62
N ALA A 195 5.75 1.14 5.15
CA ALA A 195 4.48 1.47 5.79
C ALA A 195 4.42 0.98 7.25
N VAL A 196 4.88 -0.24 7.54
CA VAL A 196 5.01 -0.74 8.92
C VAL A 196 5.95 0.12 9.75
N ALA A 197 7.10 0.52 9.20
CA ALA A 197 8.06 1.34 9.94
C ALA A 197 7.48 2.71 10.32
N ILE A 198 6.75 3.36 9.41
CA ILE A 198 6.05 4.63 9.70
C ILE A 198 5.03 4.41 10.83
N PHE A 199 4.34 3.27 10.81
CA PHE A 199 3.34 2.95 11.82
C PHE A 199 3.92 2.62 13.20
N VAL A 200 4.99 1.82 13.24
CA VAL A 200 5.72 1.53 14.47
C VAL A 200 6.29 2.82 15.05
N PHE A 201 6.80 3.71 14.21
CA PHE A 201 7.24 5.04 14.64
C PHE A 201 6.09 5.86 15.25
N ASP A 202 4.92 5.88 14.62
CA ASP A 202 3.73 6.54 15.19
C ASP A 202 3.37 5.96 16.57
N PHE A 203 3.32 4.63 16.66
CA PHE A 203 2.92 3.94 17.88
C PHE A 203 3.90 4.18 19.04
N TYR A 204 5.20 3.96 18.83
CA TYR A 204 6.20 4.00 19.90
C TYR A 204 6.82 5.38 20.13
N VAL A 205 6.98 6.20 19.07
CA VAL A 205 7.66 7.51 19.16
C VAL A 205 6.68 8.66 19.26
N CYS A 206 5.62 8.65 18.43
CA CYS A 206 4.58 9.69 18.51
C CYS A 206 3.56 9.43 19.63
N HIS A 207 3.66 8.28 20.31
CA HIS A 207 2.70 7.80 21.30
C HIS A 207 1.29 7.75 20.71
N GLY A 208 1.13 7.08 19.56
CA GLY A 208 -0.09 6.96 18.73
C GLY A 208 -1.38 6.52 19.43
N TRP A 209 -1.39 6.43 20.76
CA TRP A 209 -2.53 6.18 21.63
C TRP A 209 -2.86 7.29 22.64
N GLN A 210 -1.92 8.17 23.00
CA GLN A 210 -2.07 9.06 24.17
C GLN A 210 -2.01 10.56 23.88
N ARG A 211 -1.48 10.98 22.72
CA ARG A 211 -1.39 12.42 22.40
C ARG A 211 -2.50 12.86 21.47
N CYS A 212 -3.60 13.28 22.10
CA CYS A 212 -4.26 14.53 21.73
C CYS A 212 -3.18 15.58 21.39
N THR A 213 -3.34 16.29 20.28
CA THR A 213 -2.53 17.38 19.73
C THR A 213 -2.08 18.46 20.73
N ARG A 214 -2.56 18.42 21.98
CA ARG A 214 -2.18 19.27 23.12
C ARG A 214 -0.69 19.28 23.45
N GLN A 215 0.03 18.17 23.61
CA GLN A 215 1.39 18.24 24.18
C GLN A 215 2.42 18.95 23.27
N TYR A 216 2.25 18.87 21.95
CA TYR A 216 3.11 19.60 21.01
C TYR A 216 2.72 21.08 20.89
N MET A 217 1.42 21.38 20.79
CA MET A 217 0.92 22.76 20.74
C MET A 217 1.18 23.52 22.05
N TYR A 218 1.06 22.88 23.21
CA TYR A 218 1.42 23.49 24.49
C TYR A 218 2.92 23.76 24.60
N SER A 219 3.81 22.94 24.03
CA SER A 219 5.24 23.26 24.04
C SER A 219 5.56 24.54 23.26
N ILE A 220 4.89 24.77 22.12
CA ILE A 220 5.07 25.96 21.29
C ILE A 220 4.37 27.20 21.89
N VAL A 221 3.18 27.03 22.46
CA VAL A 221 2.43 28.12 23.10
C VAL A 221 3.06 28.53 24.43
N ILE A 222 3.55 27.57 25.24
CA ILE A 222 4.28 27.87 26.48
C ILE A 222 5.61 28.55 26.16
N GLN A 223 6.37 28.10 25.15
CA GLN A 223 7.60 28.81 24.74
C GLN A 223 7.37 30.24 24.25
N LYS A 224 6.20 30.53 23.65
CA LYS A 224 5.82 31.91 23.28
C LYS A 224 5.35 32.72 24.48
N ALA A 225 4.64 32.11 25.43
CA ALA A 225 4.16 32.78 26.64
C ALA A 225 5.25 33.06 27.67
N THR A 226 6.32 32.25 27.74
CA THR A 226 7.46 32.47 28.64
C THR A 226 8.54 33.39 28.07
N LYS A 227 8.33 33.97 26.87
CA LYS A 227 9.22 34.95 26.24
C LYS A 227 8.67 36.38 26.25
N LEU A 228 7.59 36.62 27.00
CA LEU A 228 7.06 37.94 27.37
C LEU A 228 7.26 38.13 28.88
#